data_AF-D6RDA2-F1
#
_entry.id   AF-D6RDA2-F1
#
_cell.length_a   1.000
_cell.length_b   1.000
_cell.length_c   1.000
_cell.angle_alpha   90.00
_cell.angle_beta   90.00
_cell.angle_gamma   90.00
#
_symmetry.space_group_name_H-M   'P 1'
#
loop_
_entity.id
_entity.type
_entity.pdbx_description
1 polymer ?
#
loop_
_entity_poly.entity_id
_entity_poly.type
_entity_poly.pdbx_seq_one_letter_code
_entity_poly.pdbx_strand_id
1 'polypeptide(L)'
;MQVSSLQREPFTIAQGKGQKLCEIERIHFFLSKKKTDELRNLHKLLYNRPGTVSSLKKNVGQFSGFPFEKGSVQYKKKEEMLKKFRNAMLKSICEVLDLERSGVNSELVKRILNFLMHPKPS
;
A
#
# COMPACT_ATOMS: atom_id res chain seq x y z
N MET A 1 10.57 -28.56 -25.60
CA MET A 1 10.48 -28.70 -24.13
C MET A 1 9.42 -27.72 -23.64
N GLN A 2 8.51 -28.22 -22.80
CA GLN A 2 7.44 -27.45 -22.14
C GLN A 2 8.04 -26.45 -21.14
N VAL A 3 7.44 -25.26 -20.99
CA VAL A 3 6.61 -24.91 -19.82
C VAL A 3 5.88 -23.58 -20.05
N SER A 4 4.57 -23.67 -19.91
CA SER A 4 3.58 -22.62 -19.84
C SER A 4 3.95 -21.54 -18.83
N SER A 5 3.98 -20.26 -19.23
CA SER A 5 3.99 -19.14 -18.29
C SER A 5 2.72 -18.32 -18.47
N LEU A 6 1.68 -18.83 -17.78
CA LEU A 6 0.44 -18.18 -17.37
C LEU A 6 0.25 -16.75 -17.91
N GLN A 7 -0.76 -16.60 -18.76
CA GLN A 7 -1.49 -15.36 -18.95
C GLN A 7 -1.76 -14.76 -17.55
N ARG A 8 -0.92 -13.82 -17.11
CA ARG A 8 -1.29 -12.93 -16.02
C ARG A 8 -1.98 -11.80 -16.73
N GLU A 9 -3.31 -11.72 -16.62
CA GLU A 9 -4.03 -10.47 -16.90
C GLU A 9 -3.16 -9.31 -16.41
N PRO A 10 -2.97 -8.25 -17.21
CA PRO A 10 -2.11 -7.15 -16.80
C PRO A 10 -2.58 -6.72 -15.43
N PHE A 11 -1.73 -6.90 -14.42
CA PHE A 11 -1.99 -6.39 -13.10
C PHE A 11 -1.86 -4.87 -13.26
N THR A 12 -2.96 -4.25 -13.67
CA THR A 12 -3.05 -2.82 -13.88
C THR A 12 -3.05 -2.20 -12.50
N ILE A 13 -1.84 -1.88 -12.05
CA ILE A 13 -1.64 -1.04 -10.89
C ILE A 13 -2.26 0.29 -11.27
N ALA A 14 -3.42 0.56 -10.69
CA ALA A 14 -4.12 1.80 -10.94
C ALA A 14 -3.16 2.93 -10.57
N GLN A 15 -2.74 3.69 -11.59
CA GLN A 15 -1.85 4.81 -11.39
C GLN A 15 -2.65 5.91 -10.69
N GLY A 16 -2.36 6.10 -9.40
CA GLY A 16 -2.95 7.18 -8.63
C GLY A 16 -2.39 8.53 -9.06
N LYS A 17 -2.86 9.60 -8.42
CA LYS A 17 -2.36 10.97 -8.64
C LYS A 17 -1.03 11.24 -7.93
N GLY A 18 -0.43 10.27 -7.24
CA GLY A 18 0.82 10.46 -6.49
C GLY A 18 2.04 9.79 -7.10
N GLN A 19 3.15 9.86 -6.38
CA GLN A 19 4.42 9.27 -6.77
C GLN A 19 4.46 7.77 -6.42
N LYS A 20 5.17 6.98 -7.21
CA LYS A 20 5.27 5.54 -6.95
C LYS A 20 6.03 5.30 -5.64
N LEU A 21 5.59 4.34 -4.83
CA LEU A 21 6.30 3.97 -3.60
C LEU A 21 7.76 3.55 -3.85
N CYS A 22 8.06 3.02 -5.04
CA CYS A 22 9.40 2.67 -5.52
C CYS A 22 10.27 3.89 -5.86
N GLU A 23 9.66 5.02 -6.23
CA GLU A 23 10.39 6.27 -6.50
C GLU A 23 10.76 7.00 -5.20
N ILE A 24 10.03 6.75 -4.12
CA ILE A 24 10.36 7.30 -2.80
C ILE A 24 11.43 6.40 -2.16
N GLU A 25 12.70 6.82 -2.22
CA GLU A 25 13.83 6.00 -1.75
C GLU A 25 13.67 5.49 -0.32
N ARG A 26 13.14 6.32 0.60
CA ARG A 26 12.87 5.90 1.99
C ARG A 26 11.88 4.74 2.02
N ILE A 27 10.75 4.86 1.33
CA ILE A 27 9.71 3.83 1.30
C ILE A 27 10.21 2.59 0.57
N HIS A 28 10.93 2.75 -0.54
CA HIS A 28 11.59 1.65 -1.24
C HIS A 28 12.57 0.91 -0.33
N PHE A 29 13.34 1.63 0.49
CA PHE A 29 14.22 1.06 1.49
C PHE A 29 13.45 0.30 2.57
N PHE A 30 12.39 0.89 3.14
CA PHE A 30 11.52 0.19 4.10
C PHE A 30 10.87 -1.05 3.49
N LEU A 31 10.33 -0.95 2.27
CA LEU A 31 9.80 -2.07 1.48
C LEU A 31 10.82 -3.21 1.32
N SER A 32 12.09 -2.87 1.08
CA SER A 32 13.13 -3.86 0.91
C SER A 32 13.49 -4.54 2.23
N LYS A 33 13.52 -3.76 3.33
CA LYS A 33 13.95 -4.17 4.67
C LYS A 33 12.84 -4.85 5.50
N LYS A 34 11.57 -4.62 5.17
CA LYS A 34 10.42 -5.16 5.92
C LYS A 34 10.13 -6.63 5.62
N LYS A 35 9.44 -7.29 6.56
CA LYS A 35 9.10 -8.71 6.46
C LYS A 35 8.05 -8.96 5.39
N THR A 36 8.14 -10.12 4.75
CA THR A 36 7.18 -10.61 3.75
C THR A 36 5.73 -10.58 4.23
N ASP A 37 5.50 -10.79 5.54
CA ASP A 37 4.14 -10.78 6.11
C ASP A 37 3.47 -9.40 6.06
N GLU A 38 4.19 -8.32 6.43
CA GLU A 38 3.67 -6.95 6.37
C GLU A 38 3.43 -6.50 4.94
N LEU A 39 4.39 -6.82 4.08
CA LEU A 39 4.32 -6.69 2.63
C LEU A 39 3.05 -7.39 2.09
N ARG A 40 2.75 -8.60 2.56
CA ARG A 40 1.56 -9.37 2.17
C ARG A 40 0.27 -8.72 2.66
N ASN A 41 0.26 -8.23 3.90
CA ASN A 41 -0.87 -7.51 4.47
C ASN A 41 -1.14 -6.20 3.70
N LEU A 42 -0.08 -5.47 3.34
CA LEU A 42 -0.19 -4.22 2.59
C LEU A 42 -0.64 -4.47 1.16
N HIS A 43 -0.11 -5.49 0.46
CA HIS A 43 -0.61 -5.87 -0.85
C HIS A 43 -2.08 -6.31 -0.81
N LYS A 44 -2.48 -7.06 0.22
CA LYS A 44 -3.88 -7.43 0.43
C LYS A 44 -4.75 -6.21 0.72
N LEU A 45 -4.25 -5.21 1.46
CA LEU A 45 -4.97 -3.96 1.70
C LEU A 45 -5.16 -3.14 0.41
N LEU A 46 -4.10 -3.02 -0.40
CA LEU A 46 -4.11 -2.20 -1.62
C LEU A 46 -4.95 -2.84 -2.73
N TYR A 47 -4.74 -4.13 -2.97
CA TYR A 47 -5.25 -4.84 -4.14
C TYR A 47 -6.31 -5.90 -3.83
N ASN A 48 -6.62 -6.13 -2.55
CA ASN A 48 -7.54 -7.18 -2.09
C ASN A 48 -7.20 -8.58 -2.62
N ARG A 49 -5.94 -8.80 -3.03
CA ARG A 49 -5.45 -10.03 -3.66
C ARG A 49 -4.18 -10.49 -2.95
N PRO A 50 -4.01 -11.80 -2.68
CA PRO A 50 -2.72 -12.33 -2.28
C PRO A 50 -1.76 -12.29 -3.49
N GLY A 51 -0.65 -11.56 -3.38
CA GLY A 51 0.41 -11.55 -4.40
C GLY A 51 1.51 -12.58 -4.08
N THR A 52 2.23 -13.03 -5.11
CA THR A 52 3.43 -13.88 -4.96
C THR A 52 4.59 -13.04 -4.46
N VAL A 53 5.42 -13.54 -3.53
CA VAL A 53 6.51 -12.78 -2.85
C VAL A 53 7.37 -11.95 -3.82
N SER A 54 7.75 -12.53 -4.97
CA SER A 54 8.55 -11.87 -6.01
C SER A 54 7.82 -10.71 -6.72
N SER A 55 6.51 -10.84 -6.93
CA SER A 55 5.68 -9.79 -7.53
C SER A 55 5.19 -8.80 -6.48
N LEU A 56 5.15 -9.19 -5.22
CA LEU A 56 4.54 -8.42 -4.14
C LEU A 56 5.34 -7.15 -3.82
N LYS A 57 6.67 -7.25 -3.71
CA LYS A 57 7.55 -6.08 -3.60
C LYS A 57 7.41 -5.15 -4.81
N LYS A 58 7.41 -5.70 -6.03
CA LYS A 58 7.23 -4.93 -7.27
C LYS A 58 5.88 -4.23 -7.33
N ASN A 59 4.81 -4.92 -6.97
CA ASN A 59 3.43 -4.42 -7.02
C ASN A 59 3.17 -3.33 -5.97
N VAL A 60 3.70 -3.50 -4.77
CA VAL A 60 3.61 -2.47 -3.73
C VAL A 60 4.49 -1.27 -4.13
N GLY A 61 5.71 -1.50 -4.63
CA GLY A 61 6.57 -0.41 -5.12
C GLY A 61 5.96 0.38 -6.29
N GLN A 62 5.30 -0.30 -7.22
CA GLN A 62 4.64 0.37 -8.37
C GLN A 62 3.33 1.08 -7.98
N PHE A 63 2.83 0.89 -6.76
CA PHE A 63 1.68 1.61 -6.26
C PHE A 63 1.98 3.12 -6.23
N SER A 64 1.18 3.92 -6.94
CA SER A 64 1.32 5.38 -7.09
C SER A 64 0.16 6.14 -6.43
N GLY A 65 -0.45 5.49 -5.45
CA GLY A 65 -1.63 6.00 -4.78
C GLY A 65 -2.92 5.49 -5.41
N PHE A 66 -4.02 5.78 -4.75
CA PHE A 66 -5.33 5.44 -5.28
C PHE A 66 -5.80 6.44 -6.34
N PRO A 67 -6.46 5.99 -7.42
CA PRO A 67 -7.01 6.87 -8.47
C PRO A 67 -8.32 7.57 -8.07
N PHE A 68 -8.75 7.47 -6.80
CA PHE A 68 -9.99 8.08 -6.31
C PHE A 68 -9.73 9.37 -5.53
N GLU A 69 -10.71 10.27 -5.50
CA GLU A 69 -10.58 11.56 -4.82
C GLU A 69 -11.05 11.52 -3.35
N LYS A 70 -10.62 12.54 -2.59
CA LYS A 70 -10.89 12.64 -1.16
C LYS A 70 -12.38 12.90 -1.00
N GLY A 71 -13.10 11.96 -0.40
CA GLY A 71 -14.56 12.02 -0.28
C GLY A 71 -15.34 11.12 -1.23
N SER A 72 -14.69 10.44 -2.18
CA SER A 72 -15.35 9.38 -2.96
C SER A 72 -15.81 8.21 -2.06
N VAL A 73 -16.78 7.42 -2.53
CA VAL A 73 -17.25 6.22 -1.81
C VAL A 73 -16.09 5.27 -1.51
N GLN A 74 -15.12 5.15 -2.42
CA GLN A 74 -13.92 4.32 -2.22
C GLN A 74 -13.01 4.84 -1.10
N TYR A 75 -12.89 6.17 -0.94
CA TYR A 75 -12.14 6.80 0.14
C TYR A 75 -12.76 6.47 1.49
N LYS A 76 -14.07 6.74 1.67
CA LYS A 76 -14.78 6.41 2.91
C LYS A 76 -14.72 4.91 3.22
N LYS A 77 -14.83 4.07 2.20
CA LYS A 77 -14.75 2.61 2.37
C LYS A 77 -13.36 2.16 2.82
N LYS A 78 -12.28 2.74 2.29
CA LYS A 78 -10.91 2.49 2.75
C LYS A 78 -10.65 3.05 4.15
N GLU A 79 -11.16 4.24 4.45
CA GLU A 79 -11.07 4.85 5.78
C GLU A 79 -11.70 3.96 6.86
N GLU A 80 -12.94 3.53 6.63
CA GLU A 80 -13.67 2.62 7.52
C GLU A 80 -12.96 1.26 7.65
N MET A 81 -12.36 0.77 6.55
CA MET A 81 -11.57 -0.46 6.56
C MET A 81 -10.32 -0.30 7.43
N LEU A 82 -9.55 0.78 7.24
CA LEU A 82 -8.39 1.16 8.05
C LEU A 82 -8.76 1.31 9.53
N LYS A 83 -9.89 1.93 9.84
CA LYS A 83 -10.40 2.10 11.20
C LYS A 83 -10.78 0.78 11.88
N LYS A 84 -11.15 -0.25 11.12
CA LYS A 84 -11.37 -1.62 11.62
C LYS A 84 -10.08 -2.42 11.82
N PHE A 85 -8.93 -1.96 11.33
CA PHE A 85 -7.67 -2.66 11.54
C PHE A 85 -7.14 -2.47 12.97
N ARG A 86 -6.44 -3.50 13.46
CA ARG A 86 -5.71 -3.43 14.74
C ARG A 86 -4.62 -2.36 14.67
N ASN A 87 -4.38 -1.71 15.80
CA ASN A 87 -3.28 -0.74 15.96
C ASN A 87 -1.92 -1.30 15.51
N ALA A 88 -1.66 -2.59 15.76
CA ALA A 88 -0.45 -3.25 15.27
C ALA A 88 -0.32 -3.17 13.73
N MET A 89 -1.41 -3.41 13.00
CA MET A 89 -1.38 -3.36 11.54
C MET A 89 -1.28 -1.93 11.01
N LEU A 90 -1.94 -0.96 11.65
CA LEU A 90 -1.77 0.45 11.30
C LEU A 90 -0.32 0.91 11.50
N LYS A 91 0.28 0.56 12.64
CA LYS A 91 1.70 0.86 12.92
C LYS A 91 2.63 0.21 11.92
N SER A 92 2.36 -1.04 11.55
CA SER A 92 3.06 -1.75 10.48
C SER A 92 2.99 -1.03 9.15
N ILE A 93 1.79 -0.61 8.72
CA ILE A 93 1.59 0.12 7.47
C ILE A 93 2.28 1.48 7.53
N CYS A 94 2.15 2.23 8.62
CA CYS A 94 2.87 3.47 8.83
C CYS A 94 4.38 3.27 8.66
N GLU A 95 4.95 2.24 9.30
CA GLU A 95 6.39 1.97 9.21
C GLU A 95 6.85 1.62 7.79
N VAL A 96 6.04 0.90 7.01
CA VAL A 96 6.35 0.62 5.59
C VAL A 96 6.27 1.89 4.75
N LEU A 97 5.29 2.75 5.02
CA LEU A 97 5.07 4.00 4.31
C LEU A 97 5.96 5.16 4.80
N ASP A 98 6.92 4.88 5.69
CA ASP A 98 7.76 5.90 6.33
C ASP A 98 6.96 7.00 7.07
N LEU A 99 5.84 6.61 7.66
CA LEU A 99 4.97 7.49 8.43
C LEU A 99 5.20 7.32 9.93
N GLU A 100 5.03 8.43 10.65
CA GLU A 100 5.14 8.41 12.09
C GLU A 100 4.03 7.56 12.73
N ARG A 101 4.45 6.62 13.58
CA ARG A 101 3.58 5.71 14.36
C ARG A 101 2.98 6.38 15.61
N SER A 102 3.19 7.69 15.76
CA SER A 102 2.68 8.49 16.88
C SER A 102 1.28 9.01 16.58
N GLY A 103 0.35 8.78 17.50
CA GLY A 103 -1.04 9.21 17.41
C GLY A 103 -2.05 8.15 17.83
N VAL A 104 -3.31 8.57 17.91
CA VAL A 104 -4.46 7.67 18.13
C VAL A 104 -4.79 6.91 16.84
N ASN A 105 -5.52 5.79 16.96
CA ASN A 105 -5.90 4.95 15.82
C ASN A 105 -6.49 5.77 14.65
N SER A 106 -7.40 6.70 14.92
CA SER A 106 -8.01 7.56 13.89
C SER A 106 -7.00 8.46 13.17
N GLU A 107 -5.97 8.96 13.85
CA GLU A 107 -4.94 9.81 13.24
C GLU A 107 -4.03 8.97 12.35
N LEU A 108 -3.63 7.77 12.79
CA LEU A 108 -2.87 6.83 11.97
C LEU A 108 -3.65 6.46 10.71
N VAL A 109 -4.94 6.16 10.84
CA VAL A 109 -5.83 5.85 9.72
C VAL A 109 -5.88 6.99 8.71
N LYS A 110 -6.15 8.22 9.17
CA LYS A 110 -6.20 9.40 8.30
C LYS A 110 -4.84 9.66 7.64
N ARG A 111 -3.74 9.52 8.37
CA ARG A 111 -2.38 9.76 7.85
C ARG A 111 -2.01 8.74 6.77
N ILE A 112 -2.25 7.45 7.02
CA ILE A 112 -2.07 6.37 6.04
C ILE A 112 -2.95 6.63 4.83
N LEU A 113 -4.23 6.93 5.02
CA LEU A 113 -5.17 7.12 3.93
C LEU A 113 -4.79 8.33 3.07
N ASN A 114 -4.47 9.47 3.70
CA ASN A 114 -4.04 10.68 3.01
C ASN A 114 -2.73 10.44 2.24
N PHE A 115 -1.81 9.68 2.82
CA PHE A 115 -0.60 9.24 2.14
C PHE A 115 -0.90 8.30 0.96
N LEU A 116 -1.77 7.31 1.12
CA LEU A 116 -2.16 6.40 0.04
C LEU A 116 -2.98 7.09 -1.05
N MET A 117 -3.58 8.25 -0.78
CA MET A 117 -4.22 9.08 -1.80
C MET A 117 -3.21 9.87 -2.61
N HIS A 118 -2.22 10.44 -1.93
CA HIS A 118 -1.24 11.31 -2.55
C HIS A 118 0.15 10.97 -1.99
N PRO A 119 0.71 9.81 -2.39
CA PRO A 119 2.04 9.42 -1.94
C PRO A 119 3.03 10.45 -2.47
N LYS A 120 3.48 11.32 -1.57
CA LYS A 120 4.49 12.34 -1.83
C LYS A 120 5.64 12.11 -0.85
N PRO A 121 6.90 12.19 -1.30
CA PRO A 121 8.03 12.22 -0.40
C PRO A 121 7.90 13.49 0.45
N SER A 122 7.96 13.32 1.77
CA SER A 122 8.02 14.44 2.71
C SER A 122 9.46 14.78 3.07
#